data_AF-A0A330HMW7-F1
#
_entry.id   AF-A0A330HMW7-F1
#
_cell.length_a   1.000
_cell.length_b   1.000
_cell.length_c   1.000
_cell.angle_alpha   90.00
_cell.angle_beta   90.00
_cell.angle_gamma   90.00
#
_symmetry.space_group_name_H-M   'P 1'
#
loop_
_entity.id
_entity.type
_entity.pdbx_description
1 polymer ?
#
loop_
_entity_poly.entity_id
_entity_poly.type
_entity_poly.pdbx_seq_one_letter_code
_entity_poly.pdbx_strand_id
1 'polypeptide(L)' 'MRLIRFVLALIVLGLGALWSLQGLGLVKGSFMTGQTQWLYIGLVTMPVGIVGLSWASRSRV' A
#
# COMPACT_ATOMS: atom_id res chain seq x y z
N MET A 1 3.97 -11.24 -17.53
CA MET A 1 2.94 -11.47 -16.49
C MET A 1 3.48 -11.39 -15.06
N ARG A 2 4.55 -12.13 -14.72
CA ARG A 2 5.04 -12.22 -13.34
C ARG A 2 5.64 -10.91 -12.78
N LEU A 3 6.48 -10.23 -13.56
CA LEU A 3 7.03 -8.92 -13.19
C LEU A 3 5.91 -7.88 -12.98
N ILE A 4 4.91 -7.87 -13.86
CA ILE A 4 3.75 -6.97 -13.78
C ILE A 4 3.00 -7.19 -12.45
N ARG A 5 2.71 -8.44 -12.08
CA ARG A 5 2.05 -8.76 -10.79
C ARG A 5 2.87 -8.29 -9.59
N PHE A 6 4.19 -8.47 -9.64
CA PHE A 6 5.09 -8.02 -8.58
C PHE A 6 5.12 -6.49 -8.46
N VAL A 7 5.24 -5.78 -9.58
CA VAL A 7 5.21 -4.31 -9.64
C VAL A 7 3.86 -3.77 -9.15
N LEU A 8 2.75 -4.36 -9.57
CA LEU A 8 1.42 -3.97 -9.10
C LEU A 8 1.28 -4.16 -7.58
N ALA A 9 1.74 -5.30 -7.04
CA ALA A 9 1.71 -5.54 -5.60
C ALA A 9 2.56 -4.51 -4.82
N LEU A 10 3.73 -4.16 -5.35
CA LEU A 10 4.59 -3.09 -4.81
C LEU A 10 3.91 -1.73 -4.82
N ILE A 11 3.23 -1.38 -5.91
CA ILE A 11 2.48 -0.12 -6.00
C ILE A 11 1.37 -0.09 -4.95
N VAL A 12 0.56 -1.16 -4.84
CA VAL A 12 -0.51 -1.25 -3.84
C VAL A 12 0.04 -1.13 -2.42
N LEU A 13 1.16 -1.81 -2.12
CA LEU A 13 1.84 -1.71 -0.84
C LEU A 13 2.29 -0.25 -0.56
N GLY A 14 2.91 0.38 -1.54
CA GLY A 14 3.40 1.76 -1.44
C GLY A 14 2.27 2.76 -1.23
N LEU A 15 1.14 2.60 -1.93
CA LEU A 15 -0.05 3.42 -1.73
C LEU A 15 -0.65 3.23 -0.33
N GLY A 16 -0.73 1.99 0.16
CA GLY A 16 -1.19 1.70 1.52
C GLY A 16 -0.32 2.36 2.60
N ALA A 17 1.00 2.30 2.43
CA ALA A 17 1.94 2.99 3.32
C ALA A 17 1.78 4.52 3.23
N LEU A 18 1.68 5.08 2.02
CA LEU A 18 1.51 6.51 1.81
C LEU A 18 0.23 7.05 2.44
N TRP A 19 -0.91 6.38 2.25
CA TRP A 19 -2.17 6.76 2.89
C TRP A 19 -2.13 6.62 4.40
N SER A 20 -1.46 5.59 4.93
CA SER A 20 -1.25 5.46 6.38
C SER A 20 -0.46 6.63 6.95
N LEU A 21 0.65 7.00 6.29
CA LEU A 21 1.49 8.12 6.68
C LEU A 21 0.78 9.47 6.53
N GLN A 22 -0.06 9.63 5.50
CA GLN A 22 -0.91 10.81 5.35
C GLN A 22 -1.96 10.89 6.46
N GLY A 23 -2.63 9.79 6.80
CA GLY A 23 -3.60 9.76 7.88
C GLY A 23 -2.99 10.06 9.25
N LEU A 24 -1.72 9.70 9.47
CA LEU A 24 -0.94 10.09 10.67
C LEU A 24 -0.46 11.55 10.64
N GLY A 25 -0.62 12.26 9.52
CA GLY A 25 -0.16 13.64 9.36
C GLY A 25 1.35 13.78 9.10
N LEU A 26 2.05 12.67 8.83
CA LEU A 26 3.49 12.65 8.59
C LEU A 26 3.83 13.09 7.15
N VAL A 27 2.99 12.74 6.19
CA VAL A 27 3.11 13.17 4.79
C VAL A 27 2.15 14.31 4.54
N LYS A 28 2.70 15.51 4.30
CA LYS A 28 1.95 16.77 4.11
C LYS A 28 1.88 17.17 2.63
N GLY A 29 0.98 18.08 2.30
CA GLY A 29 0.83 18.63 0.94
C GLY A 29 -0.41 18.11 0.18
N SER A 30 -1.28 17.35 0.84
CA SER A 30 -2.57 16.95 0.29
C SER A 30 -3.69 17.13 1.32
N PHE A 31 -4.93 17.19 0.82
CA PHE A 31 -6.16 17.20 1.62
C PHE A 31 -6.32 15.96 2.51
N MET A 32 -5.53 14.90 2.28
CA MET A 32 -5.60 13.62 3.00
C MET A 32 -4.82 13.64 4.32
N THR A 33 -3.97 14.65 4.51
CA THR A 33 -3.05 14.75 5.65
C THR A 33 -3.79 15.00 6.97
N GLY A 34 -3.53 14.18 7.99
CA GLY A 34 -4.10 14.31 9.33
C GLY A 34 -5.55 13.83 9.46
N GLN A 35 -6.10 13.20 8.42
CA GLN A 35 -7.42 12.61 8.43
C GLN A 35 -7.36 11.11 8.72
N THR A 36 -7.94 10.68 9.84
CA THR A 36 -7.95 9.26 10.28
C THR A 36 -8.56 8.30 9.28
N GLN A 37 -9.46 8.78 8.39
CA GLN A 37 -10.02 8.00 7.29
C GLN A 37 -8.94 7.39 6.40
N TRP A 38 -7.92 8.17 6.03
CA TRP A 38 -6.82 7.71 5.19
C TRP A 38 -5.89 6.75 5.91
N LEU A 39 -5.77 6.86 7.23
CA LEU A 39 -5.07 5.88 8.05
C LEU A 39 -5.75 4.51 7.96
N TYR A 40 -7.08 4.45 8.11
CA TYR A 40 -7.82 3.19 7.98
C TYR A 40 -7.72 2.60 6.56
N ILE A 41 -7.88 3.43 5.54
CA ILE A 41 -7.75 2.99 4.14
C ILE A 41 -6.34 2.45 3.88
N GLY A 42 -5.30 3.15 4.35
CA GLY A 42 -3.91 2.73 4.24
C GLY A 42 -3.65 1.39 4.94
N LEU A 43 -4.13 1.24 6.18
CA LEU A 43 -3.97 0.01 6.97
C LEU A 43 -4.70 -1.19 6.37
N VAL A 44 -5.80 -0.99 5.64
CA VAL A 44 -6.49 -2.07 4.90
C VAL A 44 -5.79 -2.37 3.57
N THR A 45 -5.27 -1.36 2.90
CA THR A 45 -4.61 -1.51 1.59
C THR A 45 -3.24 -2.18 1.71
N MET A 46 -2.48 -1.88 2.78
CA MET A 46 -1.13 -2.40 2.97
C MET A 46 -1.08 -3.94 3.05
N PRO A 47 -1.94 -4.64 3.83
CA PRO A 47 -2.05 -6.10 3.81
C PRO A 47 -2.35 -6.69 2.44
N VAL A 48 -3.21 -6.04 1.63
CA VAL A 48 -3.52 -6.49 0.27
C VAL A 48 -2.26 -6.49 -0.60
N GLY A 49 -1.43 -5.44 -0.48
CA GLY A 49 -0.12 -5.37 -1.14
C GLY A 49 0.82 -6.49 -0.69
N ILE A 50 0.91 -6.76 0.62
CA ILE A 50 1.77 -7.83 1.19
C ILE A 50 1.34 -9.22 0.69
N VAL A 51 0.04 -9.50 0.69
CA VAL A 51 -0.51 -10.77 0.19
C VAL A 51 -0.24 -10.91 -1.30
N GLY A 52 -0.45 -9.84 -2.07
CA GLY A 52 -0.13 -9.80 -3.50
C GLY A 52 1.36 -10.07 -3.79
N LEU A 53 2.26 -9.48 -2.99
CA LEU A 53 3.72 -9.69 -3.08
C LEU A 53 4.09 -11.13 -2.75
N SER A 54 3.49 -11.68 -1.70
CA SER A 54 3.69 -13.08 -1.27
C SER A 54 3.22 -14.07 -2.34
N TRP A 55 2.12 -13.76 -3.03
CA TRP A 55 1.60 -14.61 -4.12
C TRP A 55 2.44 -14.48 -5.39
N ALA A 56 2.88 -13.27 -5.74
CA ALA A 56 3.76 -13.02 -6.89
C ALA A 56 5.18 -13.58 -6.71
N SER A 57 5.64 -13.68 -5.47
CA SER A 57 6.94 -14.28 -5.12
C SER A 57 6.88 -15.81 -5.02
N ARG A 58 5.75 -16.40 -4.57
CA ARG A 58 5.57 -17.86 -4.50
C ARG A 58 5.55 -18.57 -5.85
N SER A 59 5.28 -17.87 -6.96
CA SER A 59 5.41 -18.45 -8.30
C SER A 59 6.88 -18.64 -8.75
N ARG A 60 7.81 -18.86 -7.79
CA ARG A 60 9.25 -19.09 -7.98
C ARG A 60 9.67 -20.51 -7.59
N VAL A 61 8.79 -21.28 -6.96
CA VAL A 61 8.97 -22.70 -6.61
C VAL A 61 8.00 -23.49 -7.47
#